data_AF-G9ZQK5-F1
#
_entry.id   AF-G9ZQK5-F1
#
_cell.length_a   1.000
_cell.length_b   1.000
_cell.length_c   1.000
_cell.angle_alpha   90.00
_cell.angle_beta   90.00
_cell.angle_gamma   90.00
#
_symmetry.space_group_name_H-M   'P 1'
#
loop_
_entity.id
_entity.type
_entity.pdbx_description
1 polymer ?
#
loop_
_entity_poly.entity_id
_entity_poly.type
_entity_poly.pdbx_seq_one_letter_code
_entity_poly.pdbx_strand_id
1 'polypeptide(L)'
;YQQGIPGVNTFRAITLLNYRPQTHLYTINPHPKILTGTHTGRNLPDVSGNADKQTGYATYFSSDMSTGSDSKGKPILKKYWLIGGGTSYTSPQMAAANAIMNSGRTTSIGFWNSQIYKFAQQTDTPFNPLNDANNNNNLFYTGQPGTLYNQATGLGTINFDKLYQDFNNQDASQ
;
A
#
# COMPACT_ATOMS: atom_id res chain seq x y z
N TYR A 1 9.07 -3.57 15.96
CA TYR A 1 9.76 -2.96 14.80
C TYR A 1 9.29 -1.55 14.48
N GLN A 2 8.02 -1.16 14.69
CA GLN A 2 7.54 0.20 14.35
C GLN A 2 7.85 1.28 15.42
N GLN A 3 8.18 0.86 16.65
CA GLN A 3 8.40 1.77 17.77
C GLN A 3 9.58 2.73 17.49
N GLY A 4 9.39 4.01 17.77
CA GLY A 4 10.39 5.06 17.57
C GLY A 4 10.41 5.68 16.16
N ILE A 5 9.63 5.13 15.22
CA ILE A 5 9.55 5.66 13.85
C ILE A 5 8.65 6.91 13.85
N PRO A 6 9.14 8.07 13.37
CA PRO A 6 8.33 9.29 13.27
C PRO A 6 7.02 9.05 12.49
N GLY A 7 5.89 9.36 13.12
CA GLY A 7 4.54 9.19 12.56
C GLY A 7 3.82 7.89 12.96
N VAL A 8 4.53 6.91 13.49
CA VAL A 8 3.91 5.71 14.09
C VAL A 8 3.22 6.09 15.40
N ASN A 9 2.05 5.50 15.67
CA ASN A 9 1.19 5.81 16.82
C ASN A 9 0.72 7.28 16.93
N THR A 10 0.95 8.11 15.92
CA THR A 10 0.35 9.44 15.73
C THR A 10 -0.45 9.45 14.44
N PHE A 11 -1.48 10.30 14.32
CA PHE A 11 -2.18 10.45 13.04
C PHE A 11 -2.55 11.89 12.76
N ARG A 12 -2.66 12.20 11.46
CA ARG A 12 -3.44 13.30 10.92
C ARG A 12 -4.52 12.71 10.02
N ALA A 13 -5.74 13.22 10.13
CA ALA A 13 -6.90 12.73 9.41
C ALA A 13 -7.81 13.89 8.99
N ILE A 14 -8.69 13.61 8.04
CA ILE A 14 -9.72 14.52 7.54
C ILE A 14 -11.02 13.74 7.32
N THR A 15 -12.13 14.25 7.86
CA THR A 15 -13.45 13.60 7.75
C THR A 15 -14.13 13.94 6.43
N LEU A 16 -13.69 13.34 5.32
CA LEU A 16 -14.28 13.59 3.99
C LEU A 16 -15.66 12.96 3.81
N LEU A 17 -15.94 11.88 4.53
CA LEU A 17 -17.18 11.12 4.41
C LEU A 17 -17.90 11.02 5.76
N ASN A 18 -19.24 11.13 5.72
CA ASN A 18 -20.15 10.88 6.83
C ASN A 18 -20.89 9.56 6.60
N TYR A 19 -20.79 8.64 7.56
CA TYR A 19 -21.60 7.43 7.56
C TYR A 19 -23.04 7.74 8.02
N ARG A 20 -24.04 7.22 7.31
CA ARG A 20 -25.47 7.35 7.60
C ARG A 20 -25.99 6.01 8.15
N PRO A 21 -26.16 5.86 9.48
CA PRO A 21 -26.55 4.57 10.06
C PRO A 21 -27.88 4.02 9.55
N GLN A 22 -28.83 4.88 9.19
CA GLN A 22 -30.17 4.47 8.75
C GLN A 22 -30.17 3.84 7.36
N THR A 23 -29.26 4.27 6.48
CA THR A 23 -29.18 3.76 5.10
C THR A 23 -27.97 2.87 4.87
N HIS A 24 -27.05 2.79 5.85
CA HIS A 24 -25.75 2.12 5.73
C HIS A 24 -24.87 2.65 4.59
N LEU A 25 -25.05 3.92 4.23
CA LEU A 25 -24.30 4.58 3.14
C LEU A 25 -23.37 5.67 3.67
N TYR A 26 -22.30 5.91 2.91
CA TYR A 26 -21.44 7.08 3.10
C TYR A 26 -21.91 8.24 2.23
N THR A 27 -21.85 9.45 2.77
CA THR A 27 -22.15 10.71 2.08
C THR A 27 -20.97 11.66 2.20
N ILE A 28 -20.78 12.55 1.23
CA ILE A 28 -19.73 13.58 1.30
C ILE A 28 -19.99 14.50 2.49
N ASN A 29 -18.95 14.81 3.25
CA ASN A 29 -19.01 15.82 4.31
C ASN A 29 -18.79 17.22 3.70
N PRO A 30 -19.79 18.12 3.76
CA PRO A 30 -19.64 19.48 3.21
C PRO A 30 -18.67 20.35 4.03
N HIS A 31 -18.38 19.98 5.28
CA HIS A 31 -17.50 20.72 6.19
C HIS A 31 -16.48 19.77 6.82
N PRO A 32 -15.49 19.28 6.05
CA PRO A 32 -14.47 18.38 6.56
C PRO A 32 -13.63 19.07 7.63
N LYS A 33 -13.29 18.32 8.69
CA LYS A 33 -12.44 18.81 9.78
C LYS A 33 -11.16 18.01 9.83
N ILE A 34 -10.06 18.70 10.11
CA ILE A 34 -8.77 18.06 10.38
C ILE A 34 -8.80 17.53 11.81
N LEU A 35 -8.36 16.28 11.97
CA LEU A 35 -8.19 15.60 13.24
C LEU A 35 -6.72 15.21 13.40
N THR A 36 -6.19 15.32 14.61
CA THR A 36 -4.87 14.80 14.96
C THR A 36 -4.95 14.09 16.30
N GLY A 37 -4.03 13.17 16.56
CA GLY A 37 -3.99 12.47 17.83
C GLY A 37 -2.96 11.36 17.89
N THR A 38 -2.98 10.61 18.98
CA THR A 38 -2.11 9.47 19.23
C THR A 38 -2.92 8.24 19.63
N HIS A 39 -2.42 7.05 19.29
CA HIS A 39 -3.03 5.78 19.68
C HIS A 39 -2.00 4.65 19.63
N THR A 40 -2.12 3.66 20.50
CA THR A 40 -1.23 2.49 20.57
C THR A 40 -1.71 1.34 19.67
N GLY A 41 -0.79 0.45 19.28
CA GLY A 41 -1.10 -0.72 18.43
C GLY A 41 -0.32 -0.73 17.12
N ARG A 42 -0.49 -1.81 16.34
CA ARG A 42 0.18 -2.00 15.05
C ARG A 42 -0.45 -1.10 14.00
N ASN A 43 0.29 -0.13 13.49
CA ASN A 43 -0.19 0.76 12.44
C ASN A 43 -0.08 0.09 11.07
N LEU A 44 -1.11 0.18 10.23
CA LEU A 44 -1.14 -0.31 8.85
C LEU A 44 -1.26 0.87 7.86
N PRO A 45 -0.85 0.70 6.58
CA PRO A 45 -0.03 -0.39 6.04
C PRO A 45 1.47 -0.20 6.34
N ASP A 46 2.33 -1.18 6.04
CA ASP A 46 3.80 -0.95 6.16
C ASP A 46 4.34 -0.11 4.98
N VAL A 47 3.88 -0.38 3.77
CA VAL A 47 4.32 0.23 2.50
C VAL A 47 3.14 0.36 1.55
N SER A 48 3.30 1.15 0.50
CA SER A 48 2.30 1.41 -0.53
C SER A 48 2.89 1.34 -1.93
N GLY A 49 2.01 1.23 -2.93
CA GLY A 49 2.34 1.30 -4.34
C GLY A 49 1.12 1.76 -5.12
N ASN A 50 1.25 1.87 -6.44
CA ASN A 50 0.13 2.34 -7.25
C ASN A 50 -1.05 1.35 -7.17
N ALA A 51 -2.17 1.87 -6.67
CA ALA A 51 -3.45 1.20 -6.45
C ALA A 51 -4.61 2.00 -7.09
N ASP A 52 -4.33 3.04 -7.86
CA ASP A 52 -5.35 3.84 -8.51
C ASP A 52 -5.80 3.15 -9.81
N LYS A 53 -7.11 3.16 -10.07
CA LYS A 53 -7.68 2.60 -11.30
C LYS A 53 -7.55 3.57 -12.48
N GLN A 54 -7.42 4.88 -12.23
CA GLN A 54 -7.25 5.87 -13.30
C GLN A 54 -5.83 5.82 -13.88
N THR A 55 -4.84 5.47 -13.06
CA THR A 55 -3.44 5.26 -13.46
C THR A 55 -3.02 3.79 -13.35
N GLY A 56 -3.99 2.88 -13.43
CA GLY A 56 -3.83 1.48 -13.06
C GLY A 56 -3.15 0.59 -14.10
N TYR A 57 -3.36 -0.72 -13.96
CA TYR A 57 -2.67 -1.76 -14.72
C TYR A 57 -3.58 -2.35 -15.78
N ALA A 58 -3.09 -2.42 -17.02
CA ALA A 58 -3.77 -3.17 -18.08
C ALA A 58 -3.83 -4.65 -17.70
N THR A 59 -5.06 -5.16 -17.55
CA THR A 59 -5.32 -6.52 -17.10
C THR A 59 -6.13 -7.24 -18.15
N TYR A 60 -5.62 -8.38 -18.59
CA TYR A 60 -6.36 -9.30 -19.42
C TYR A 60 -7.07 -10.32 -18.54
N PHE A 61 -8.38 -10.44 -18.72
CA PHE A 61 -9.21 -11.27 -17.87
C PHE A 61 -10.17 -12.10 -18.71
N SER A 62 -10.44 -13.31 -18.23
CA SER A 62 -11.38 -14.27 -18.81
C SER A 62 -12.33 -14.74 -17.72
N SER A 63 -13.63 -14.52 -17.89
CA SER A 63 -14.65 -14.92 -16.91
C SER A 63 -15.99 -15.20 -17.55
N ASP A 64 -16.82 -15.93 -16.85
CA ASP A 64 -18.17 -16.29 -17.25
C ASP A 64 -19.17 -15.14 -17.14
N MET A 65 -18.78 -13.91 -17.45
CA MET A 65 -19.69 -12.75 -17.45
C MET A 65 -20.82 -12.84 -18.50
N SER A 66 -20.99 -13.99 -19.15
CA SER A 66 -22.17 -14.31 -19.95
C SER A 66 -23.24 -14.96 -19.08
N THR A 67 -24.47 -14.45 -19.17
CA THR A 67 -25.69 -15.17 -18.72
C THR A 67 -26.04 -16.37 -19.63
N GLY A 68 -25.11 -16.83 -20.47
CA GLY A 68 -25.31 -17.85 -21.49
C GLY A 68 -24.36 -19.03 -21.35
N SER A 69 -24.83 -20.19 -21.78
CA SER A 69 -24.01 -21.40 -21.92
C SER A 69 -23.85 -21.75 -23.39
N ASP A 70 -22.75 -22.42 -23.74
CA ASP A 70 -22.60 -23.04 -25.06
C ASP A 70 -23.65 -24.15 -25.28
N SER A 71 -23.68 -24.75 -26.47
CA SER A 71 -24.60 -25.85 -26.80
C SER A 71 -24.42 -27.11 -25.93
N LYS A 72 -23.41 -27.15 -25.06
CA LYS A 72 -23.10 -28.23 -24.12
C LYS A 72 -23.28 -27.80 -22.65
N GLY A 73 -23.89 -26.64 -22.40
CA GLY A 73 -24.15 -26.16 -21.04
C GLY A 73 -22.92 -25.59 -20.31
N LYS A 74 -21.81 -25.30 -21.01
CA LYS A 74 -20.63 -24.68 -20.40
C LYS A 74 -20.74 -23.17 -20.43
N PRO A 75 -20.35 -22.45 -19.36
CA PRO A 75 -20.34 -21.00 -19.36
C PRO A 75 -19.44 -20.44 -20.47
N ILE A 76 -19.94 -19.48 -21.24
CA ILE A 76 -19.15 -18.83 -22.28
C ILE A 76 -18.22 -17.80 -21.64
N LEU A 77 -16.94 -18.12 -21.56
CA LEU A 77 -15.97 -17.18 -21.01
C LEU A 77 -15.79 -15.99 -21.96
N LYS A 78 -16.11 -14.80 -21.49
CA LYS A 78 -15.75 -13.55 -22.16
C LYS A 78 -14.34 -13.16 -21.78
N LYS A 79 -13.54 -12.83 -22.78
CA LYS A 79 -12.18 -12.32 -22.61
C LYS A 79 -12.14 -10.85 -22.97
N TYR A 80 -11.55 -10.02 -22.13
CA TYR A 80 -11.41 -8.59 -22.41
C TYR A 80 -10.27 -7.96 -21.61
N TRP A 81 -9.85 -6.79 -22.07
CA TRP A 81 -8.90 -5.92 -21.38
C TRP A 81 -9.65 -4.92 -20.51
N LEU A 82 -9.11 -4.65 -19.32
CA LEU A 82 -9.58 -3.61 -18.42
C LEU A 82 -8.40 -2.93 -17.74
N ILE A 83 -8.58 -1.69 -17.28
CA ILE A 83 -7.63 -1.05 -16.37
C ILE A 83 -8.04 -1.36 -14.94
N GLY A 84 -7.18 -2.11 -14.24
CA GLY A 84 -7.37 -2.56 -12.88
C GLY A 84 -6.57 -1.73 -11.88
N GLY A 85 -6.96 -1.78 -10.62
CA GLY A 85 -6.30 -1.09 -9.52
C GLY A 85 -6.79 -1.63 -8.19
N GLY A 86 -6.42 -0.93 -7.12
CA GLY A 86 -6.58 -1.36 -5.74
C GLY A 86 -5.31 -2.00 -5.20
N THR A 87 -5.25 -2.13 -3.88
CA THR A 87 -4.13 -2.78 -3.19
C THR A 87 -3.98 -4.25 -3.61
N SER A 88 -5.02 -4.88 -4.16
CA SER A 88 -4.95 -6.19 -4.82
C SER A 88 -3.98 -6.24 -6.01
N TYR A 89 -3.61 -5.11 -6.60
CA TYR A 89 -2.54 -5.01 -7.61
C TYR A 89 -1.20 -4.63 -6.98
N THR A 90 -1.20 -3.88 -5.88
CA THR A 90 0.03 -3.54 -5.15
C THR A 90 0.65 -4.75 -4.47
N SER A 91 -0.13 -5.55 -3.75
CA SER A 91 0.34 -6.71 -3.00
C SER A 91 1.12 -7.75 -3.84
N PRO A 92 0.63 -8.20 -5.01
CA PRO A 92 1.39 -9.15 -5.84
C PRO A 92 2.67 -8.55 -6.41
N GLN A 93 2.75 -7.22 -6.62
CA GLN A 93 4.01 -6.58 -7.02
C GLN A 93 5.06 -6.63 -5.91
N MET A 94 4.66 -6.41 -4.65
CA MET A 94 5.56 -6.58 -3.50
C MET A 94 6.07 -8.02 -3.39
N ALA A 95 5.19 -9.00 -3.62
CA ALA A 95 5.57 -10.41 -3.63
C ALA A 95 6.54 -10.75 -4.77
N ALA A 96 6.28 -10.23 -5.98
CA ALA A 96 7.16 -10.43 -7.14
C ALA A 96 8.54 -9.80 -6.92
N ALA A 97 8.59 -8.55 -6.41
CA ALA A 97 9.84 -7.89 -6.08
C ALA A 97 10.62 -8.67 -5.01
N ASN A 98 9.94 -9.18 -3.97
CA ASN A 98 10.57 -10.07 -3.00
C ASN A 98 11.16 -11.33 -3.65
N ALA A 99 10.44 -11.99 -4.55
CA ALA A 99 10.93 -13.17 -5.25
C ALA A 99 12.17 -12.86 -6.11
N ILE A 100 12.16 -11.76 -6.86
CA ILE A 100 13.29 -11.32 -7.67
C ILE A 100 14.51 -11.01 -6.80
N MET A 101 14.34 -10.23 -5.73
CA MET A 101 15.44 -9.93 -4.82
C MET A 101 16.02 -11.18 -4.16
N ASN A 102 15.18 -12.14 -3.74
CA ASN A 102 15.68 -13.41 -3.20
C ASN A 102 16.44 -14.23 -4.25
N SER A 103 16.05 -14.18 -5.52
CA SER A 103 16.75 -14.92 -6.59
C SER A 103 18.18 -14.45 -6.83
N GLY A 104 18.49 -13.20 -6.46
CA GLY A 104 19.84 -12.63 -6.55
C GLY A 104 20.72 -12.89 -5.33
N ARG A 105 20.21 -13.55 -4.28
CA ARG A 105 20.88 -13.72 -2.98
C ARG A 105 21.22 -15.17 -2.70
N THR A 106 22.25 -15.36 -1.89
CA THR A 106 22.61 -16.67 -1.32
C THR A 106 21.77 -17.05 -0.10
N THR A 107 21.10 -16.08 0.52
CA THR A 107 20.27 -16.22 1.72
C THR A 107 18.87 -15.63 1.47
N SER A 108 17.86 -16.22 2.12
CA SER A 108 16.50 -15.68 2.05
C SER A 108 16.38 -14.40 2.87
N ILE A 109 15.69 -13.40 2.32
CA ILE A 109 15.34 -12.14 3.00
C ILE A 109 14.42 -12.41 4.20
N GLY A 110 13.53 -13.39 4.10
CA GLY A 110 12.57 -13.73 5.16
C GLY A 110 11.57 -12.62 5.47
N PHE A 111 11.27 -12.42 6.77
CA PHE A 111 10.29 -11.44 7.24
C PHE A 111 10.86 -10.02 7.17
N TRP A 112 10.24 -9.14 6.38
CA TRP A 112 10.76 -7.80 6.09
C TRP A 112 10.66 -6.80 7.24
N ASN A 113 9.61 -6.88 8.07
CA ASN A 113 9.14 -5.70 8.80
C ASN A 113 10.22 -5.13 9.74
N SER A 114 11.00 -5.93 10.45
CA SER A 114 12.09 -5.41 11.29
C SER A 114 13.13 -4.62 10.49
N GLN A 115 13.49 -5.11 9.32
CA GLN A 115 14.57 -4.60 8.47
C GLN A 115 14.12 -3.33 7.77
N ILE A 116 12.92 -3.31 7.18
CA ILE A 116 12.43 -2.13 6.45
C ILE A 116 12.26 -0.91 7.35
N TYR A 117 11.85 -1.10 8.62
CA TYR A 117 11.75 0.01 9.57
C TYR A 117 13.13 0.48 10.07
N LYS A 118 14.15 -0.38 10.03
CA LYS A 118 15.54 0.03 10.24
C LYS A 118 16.06 0.82 9.02
N PHE A 119 15.87 0.31 7.81
CA PHE A 119 16.30 0.96 6.56
C PHE A 119 15.62 2.32 6.33
N ALA A 120 14.34 2.44 6.72
CA ALA A 120 13.59 3.69 6.61
C ALA A 120 14.21 4.88 7.35
N GLN A 121 15.02 4.62 8.38
CA GLN A 121 15.66 5.66 9.20
C GLN A 121 17.04 6.07 8.67
N GLN A 122 17.54 5.40 7.63
CA GLN A 122 18.84 5.72 7.03
C GLN A 122 18.73 6.97 6.14
N THR A 123 19.83 7.71 6.00
CA THR A 123 19.89 8.89 5.13
C THR A 123 19.62 8.52 3.67
N ASP A 124 20.15 7.39 3.20
CA ASP A 124 19.91 6.87 1.84
C ASP A 124 18.79 5.82 1.79
N THR A 125 17.73 6.06 2.56
CA THR A 125 16.58 5.15 2.67
C THR A 125 16.02 4.72 1.29
N PRO A 126 15.57 3.46 1.15
CA PRO A 126 14.91 2.98 -0.06
C PRO A 126 13.45 3.44 -0.15
N PHE A 127 12.92 4.10 0.89
CA PHE A 127 11.53 4.52 0.95
C PHE A 127 11.37 5.98 0.55
N ASN A 128 10.28 6.25 -0.18
CA ASN A 128 9.81 7.60 -0.48
C ASN A 128 8.49 7.85 0.26
N PRO A 129 8.53 8.55 1.42
CA PRO A 129 7.35 8.85 2.22
C PRO A 129 6.34 9.71 1.46
N LEU A 130 5.09 9.26 1.43
CA LEU A 130 3.96 10.03 0.88
C LEU A 130 3.28 10.80 2.02
N ASN A 131 3.93 11.85 2.51
CA ASN A 131 3.56 12.53 3.76
C ASN A 131 2.92 13.92 3.58
N ASP A 132 2.68 14.37 2.34
CA ASP A 132 1.91 15.59 2.08
C ASP A 132 0.49 15.53 2.70
N ALA A 133 0.12 16.62 3.36
CA ALA A 133 -1.12 16.74 4.12
C ALA A 133 -2.38 16.80 3.24
N ASN A 134 -2.27 17.15 1.97
CA ASN A 134 -3.40 17.46 1.10
C ASN A 134 -3.60 16.41 0.01
N ASN A 135 -2.52 15.83 -0.51
CA ASN A 135 -2.53 14.96 -1.69
C ASN A 135 -2.35 13.47 -1.36
N ASN A 136 -1.97 13.12 -0.12
CA ASN A 136 -1.79 11.73 0.29
C ASN A 136 -2.81 11.37 1.35
N ASN A 137 -3.97 10.83 0.97
CA ASN A 137 -4.98 10.37 1.94
C ASN A 137 -5.68 9.09 1.48
N ASN A 138 -6.31 8.38 2.42
CA ASN A 138 -7.11 7.19 2.15
C ASN A 138 -8.59 7.41 2.49
N LEU A 139 -9.11 8.61 2.19
CA LEU A 139 -10.46 9.08 2.53
C LEU A 139 -10.72 9.36 4.02
N PHE A 140 -9.75 9.03 4.90
CA PHE A 140 -9.79 9.40 6.30
C PHE A 140 -8.42 9.84 6.82
N TYR A 141 -7.43 8.95 6.87
CA TYR A 141 -6.07 9.33 7.24
C TYR A 141 -5.39 10.10 6.13
N THR A 142 -4.53 11.04 6.49
CA THR A 142 -3.72 11.83 5.56
C THR A 142 -2.23 11.60 5.81
N GLY A 143 -1.40 12.12 4.91
CA GLY A 143 0.01 12.35 5.15
C GLY A 143 0.23 13.20 6.41
N GLN A 144 1.38 13.00 7.02
CA GLN A 144 1.85 13.73 8.20
C GLN A 144 3.19 14.41 7.85
N PRO A 145 3.18 15.69 7.44
CA PRO A 145 4.39 16.39 7.04
C PRO A 145 5.50 16.29 8.10
N GLY A 146 6.73 16.05 7.65
CA GLY A 146 7.90 15.91 8.54
C GLY A 146 8.05 14.54 9.21
N THR A 147 7.20 13.56 8.87
CA THR A 147 7.30 12.18 9.38
C THR A 147 7.70 11.20 8.29
N LEU A 148 8.20 10.03 8.70
CA LEU A 148 8.56 8.91 7.81
C LEU A 148 7.36 8.00 7.51
N TYR A 149 6.39 7.95 8.44
CA TYR A 149 5.25 7.03 8.39
C TYR A 149 3.93 7.81 8.50
N ASN A 150 2.90 7.36 7.78
CA ASN A 150 1.52 7.74 8.07
C ASN A 150 0.52 6.60 7.80
N GLN A 151 -0.68 6.70 8.34
CA GLN A 151 -1.71 5.65 8.30
C GLN A 151 -2.41 5.57 6.94
N ALA A 152 -2.18 6.51 6.03
CA ALA A 152 -2.68 6.42 4.67
C ALA A 152 -1.78 5.51 3.81
N THR A 153 -0.46 5.64 3.95
CA THR A 153 0.49 5.04 2.99
C THR A 153 1.65 4.25 3.61
N GLY A 154 1.72 4.14 4.94
CA GLY A 154 2.85 3.52 5.63
C GLY A 154 4.14 4.32 5.48
N LEU A 155 5.25 3.64 5.23
CA LEU A 155 6.55 4.22 4.84
C LEU A 155 6.54 4.84 3.43
N GLY A 156 5.43 4.71 2.69
CA GLY A 156 5.29 5.22 1.33
C GLY A 156 5.69 4.19 0.27
N THR A 157 6.28 4.66 -0.81
CA THR A 157 6.67 3.83 -1.97
C THR A 157 8.10 3.33 -1.83
N ILE A 158 8.44 2.24 -2.54
CA ILE A 158 9.73 1.55 -2.42
C ILE A 158 10.53 1.74 -3.70
N ASN A 159 11.81 2.09 -3.56
CA ASN A 159 12.84 1.82 -4.57
C ASN A 159 13.43 0.43 -4.31
N PHE A 160 13.06 -0.55 -5.15
CA PHE A 160 13.46 -1.94 -4.94
C PHE A 160 14.95 -2.20 -5.14
N ASP A 161 15.64 -1.42 -5.99
CA ASP A 161 17.08 -1.58 -6.18
C ASP A 161 17.85 -1.17 -4.92
N LYS A 162 17.47 -0.06 -4.31
CA LYS A 162 18.03 0.36 -3.02
C LYS A 162 17.70 -0.63 -1.91
N LEU A 163 16.44 -1.08 -1.84
CA LEU A 163 16.02 -2.05 -0.83
C LEU A 163 16.82 -3.36 -0.95
N TYR A 164 17.08 -3.80 -2.18
CA TYR A 164 17.91 -4.96 -2.46
C TYR A 164 19.35 -4.78 -1.97
N GLN A 165 19.95 -3.61 -2.22
CA GLN A 165 21.28 -3.27 -1.73
C GLN A 165 21.34 -3.26 -0.20
N ASP A 166 20.34 -2.69 0.47
CA ASP A 166 20.29 -2.66 1.94
C ASP A 166 20.25 -4.06 2.54
N PHE A 167 19.44 -4.96 1.98
CA PHE A 167 19.44 -6.36 2.39
C PHE A 167 20.79 -7.04 2.14
N ASN A 168 21.50 -6.74 1.05
CA ASN A 168 22.81 -7.34 0.77
C ASN A 168 23.89 -6.85 1.75
N ASN A 169 23.86 -5.56 2.07
CA ASN A 169 24.77 -4.95 3.03
C ASN A 169 24.54 -5.46 4.46
N GLN A 170 23.29 -5.77 4.81
CA GLN A 170 22.97 -6.36 6.11
C GLN A 170 23.66 -7.71 6.30
N ASP A 171 23.68 -8.57 5.29
CA ASP A 171 24.28 -9.90 5.39
C ASP A 171 25.81 -9.83 5.48
N ALA A 172 26.44 -8.87 4.79
CA ALA A 172 27.88 -8.66 4.88
C ALA A 172 28.35 -8.17 6.27
N SER A 173 27.43 -7.68 7.09
CA SER A 173 27.70 -7.20 8.45
C SER A 173 27.49 -8.25 9.55
N GLN A 174 27.08 -9.48 9.19
CA GLN A 174 26.93 -10.63 10.09
C GLN A 174 28.10 -11.61 9.92
#